data_AF-A0A923IX39-F1
#
_entry.id   AF-A0A923IX39-F1
#
_cell.length_a   1.000
_cell.length_b   1.000
_cell.length_c   1.000
_cell.angle_alpha   90.00
_cell.angle_beta   90.00
_cell.angle_gamma   90.00
#
_symmetry.space_group_name_H-M   'P 1'
#
loop_
_entity.id
_entity.type
_entity.pdbx_description
1 polymer ?
#
loop_
_entity_poly.entity_id
_entity_poly.type
_entity_poly.pdbx_seq_one_letter_code
_entity_poly.pdbx_strand_id
1 'polypeptide(L)'
;MEKSNLELIKFNAKRIARVVVDFTRNLIFDKNGANRGVFLISSSEIRGKEDEIIKRLRYFDNKLDIHVLNRISPSQQLDYSLIGIVDSKSFNVGFSRLKINEVFNFDYEVNHIDGWEYHYLLSKVYKNDCEEGIQYGKRKLNELKLKQSKEYSKAYILGTGPSLEKADEVDWSDGIRIVSNTIVKDYELFKYIDPHYIVAGDAIYHFGMSKFAESFRADLRHCLSLTNTYFVFPVYFYPFCLKQFPEFKDRLIPVPQGKSELVHFDLTQRYLLPLLGNVLPLLLLPLACTLSKNINLWGFDGRSPNDKLFWKNSSRHFYTDLVQGITQLHPAFFEKLVPKEAPESYVKTVHGDVLDHALSVAEEAGFIFTMMHFSYTETLSKRYAKN
;
A
#
# COMPACT_ATOMS: atom_id res chain seq x y z
N MET A 1 -33.94 -3.65 17.43
CA MET A 1 -34.57 -3.54 16.08
C MET A 1 -34.60 -2.11 15.55
N GLU A 2 -34.94 -1.08 16.33
CA GLU A 2 -35.02 0.32 15.83
C GLU A 2 -33.71 0.93 15.31
N LYS A 3 -32.56 0.65 15.94
CA LYS A 3 -31.24 1.11 15.44
C LYS A 3 -30.90 0.56 14.04
N SER A 4 -31.31 -0.67 13.74
CA SER A 4 -31.09 -1.31 12.43
C SER A 4 -31.92 -0.65 11.31
N ASN A 5 -33.17 -0.29 11.61
CA ASN A 5 -34.04 0.41 10.66
C ASN A 5 -33.55 1.84 10.37
N LEU A 6 -33.04 2.57 11.38
CA LEU A 6 -32.51 3.91 11.18
C LEU A 6 -31.21 3.93 10.36
N GLU A 7 -30.33 2.95 10.57
CA GLU A 7 -29.12 2.72 9.76
C GLU A 7 -29.47 2.41 8.30
N LEU A 8 -30.45 1.54 8.09
CA LEU A 8 -30.92 1.15 6.75
C LEU A 8 -31.57 2.34 6.00
N ILE A 9 -32.36 3.16 6.68
CA ILE A 9 -32.95 4.38 6.11
C ILE A 9 -31.86 5.39 5.72
N LYS A 10 -30.87 5.62 6.59
CA LYS A 10 -29.72 6.50 6.30
C LYS A 10 -28.87 5.98 5.13
N PHE A 11 -28.68 4.67 5.04
CA PHE A 11 -27.97 4.02 3.94
C PHE A 11 -28.71 4.20 2.61
N ASN A 12 -30.02 3.95 2.59
CA ASN A 12 -30.85 4.12 1.40
C ASN A 12 -30.94 5.59 0.96
N ALA A 13 -31.07 6.53 1.90
CA ALA A 13 -31.06 7.96 1.60
C ALA A 13 -29.73 8.43 0.97
N LYS A 14 -28.59 7.97 1.49
CA LYS A 14 -27.27 8.26 0.89
C LYS A 14 -27.13 7.70 -0.52
N ARG A 15 -27.62 6.47 -0.76
CA ARG A 15 -27.57 5.83 -2.07
C ARG A 15 -28.45 6.56 -3.08
N ILE A 16 -29.66 6.96 -2.70
CA ILE A 16 -30.57 7.74 -3.56
C ILE A 16 -29.97 9.10 -3.88
N ALA A 17 -29.47 9.83 -2.87
CA ALA A 17 -28.81 11.12 -3.07
C ALA A 17 -27.64 11.00 -4.05
N ARG A 18 -26.84 9.93 -3.96
CA ARG A 18 -25.74 9.68 -4.89
C ARG A 18 -26.21 9.43 -6.32
N VAL A 19 -27.24 8.62 -6.52
CA VAL A 19 -27.79 8.36 -7.86
C VAL A 19 -28.31 9.67 -8.48
N VAL A 20 -28.99 10.50 -7.69
CA VAL A 20 -29.47 11.82 -8.15
C VAL A 20 -28.31 12.75 -8.50
N VAL A 21 -27.27 12.80 -7.67
CA VAL A 21 -26.05 13.57 -7.95
C VAL A 21 -25.36 13.07 -9.22
N ASP A 22 -25.15 11.77 -9.37
CA ASP A 22 -24.48 11.19 -10.54
C ASP A 22 -25.30 11.42 -11.83
N PHE A 23 -26.63 11.29 -11.75
CA PHE A 23 -27.53 11.62 -12.86
C PHE A 23 -27.44 13.10 -13.25
N THR A 24 -27.50 13.99 -12.26
CA THR A 24 -27.39 15.44 -12.45
C THR A 24 -26.03 15.80 -13.04
N ARG A 25 -24.96 15.15 -12.56
CA ARG A 25 -23.59 15.32 -13.06
C ARG A 25 -23.45 14.95 -14.52
N ASN A 26 -23.97 13.78 -14.91
CA ASN A 26 -23.93 13.32 -16.30
C ASN A 26 -24.79 14.19 -17.24
N LEU A 27 -25.83 14.84 -16.73
CA LEU A 27 -26.71 15.71 -17.51
C LEU A 27 -26.11 17.10 -17.75
N ILE A 28 -25.38 17.63 -16.75
CA ILE A 28 -24.88 19.03 -16.75
C ILE A 28 -23.41 19.11 -17.20
N PHE A 29 -22.58 18.13 -16.86
CA PHE A 29 -21.14 18.19 -17.06
C PHE A 29 -20.66 17.13 -18.04
N ASP A 30 -19.79 17.54 -18.98
CA ASP A 30 -19.14 16.60 -19.87
C ASP A 30 -18.03 15.84 -19.13
N LYS A 31 -18.23 14.53 -18.99
CA LYS A 31 -17.29 13.60 -18.36
C LYS A 31 -15.99 13.41 -19.17
N ASN A 32 -16.04 13.66 -20.48
CA ASN A 32 -14.93 13.45 -21.42
C ASN A 32 -14.19 14.75 -21.76
N GLY A 33 -14.84 15.91 -21.61
CA GLY A 33 -14.28 17.25 -21.91
C GLY A 33 -13.80 18.05 -20.70
N ALA A 34 -14.09 17.64 -19.46
CA ALA A 34 -13.63 18.35 -18.28
C ALA A 34 -12.12 18.15 -18.06
N ASN A 35 -11.35 19.21 -18.28
CA ASN A 35 -9.98 19.34 -17.80
C ASN A 35 -10.00 18.98 -16.30
N ARG A 36 -9.41 17.84 -15.90
CA ARG A 36 -9.41 17.38 -14.50
C ARG A 36 -8.39 18.17 -13.69
N GLY A 37 -8.63 19.48 -13.60
CA GLY A 37 -7.89 20.35 -12.72
C GLY A 37 -8.01 19.88 -11.27
N VAL A 38 -6.90 19.99 -10.54
CA VAL A 38 -6.81 19.80 -9.10
C VAL A 38 -6.99 21.16 -8.47
N PHE A 39 -8.13 21.36 -7.80
CA PHE A 39 -8.43 22.60 -7.09
C PHE A 39 -7.98 22.47 -5.65
N LEU A 40 -6.91 23.16 -5.30
CA LEU A 40 -6.39 23.25 -3.93
C LEU A 40 -7.15 24.33 -3.16
N ILE A 41 -7.73 23.93 -2.05
CA ILE A 41 -8.41 24.83 -1.13
C ILE A 41 -7.42 25.24 -0.06
N SER A 42 -7.03 26.51 -0.09
CA SER A 42 -6.05 27.12 0.81
C SER A 42 -6.68 28.35 1.48
N SER A 43 -6.47 28.55 2.78
CA SER A 43 -6.87 29.78 3.46
C SER A 43 -5.73 30.78 3.41
N SER A 44 -6.06 32.07 3.28
CA SER A 44 -5.06 33.17 3.21
C SER A 44 -4.16 33.28 4.44
N GLU A 45 -4.49 32.57 5.52
CA GLU A 45 -3.79 32.59 6.81
C GLU A 45 -2.57 31.63 6.83
N ILE A 46 -2.43 30.74 5.86
CA ILE A 46 -1.42 29.66 5.87
C ILE A 46 -0.39 29.90 4.77
N ARG A 47 0.46 30.90 4.98
CA ARG A 47 1.53 31.24 4.03
C ARG A 47 2.56 30.09 3.95
N GLY A 48 2.88 29.65 2.73
CA GLY A 48 3.97 28.71 2.42
C GLY A 48 3.62 27.21 2.44
N LYS A 49 2.57 26.78 3.15
CA LYS A 49 2.14 25.37 3.13
C LYS A 49 1.58 24.96 1.77
N GLU A 50 0.87 25.88 1.13
CA GLU A 50 0.37 25.73 -0.24
C GLU A 50 1.52 25.48 -1.24
N ASP A 51 2.58 26.30 -1.19
CA ASP A 51 3.74 26.15 -2.07
C ASP A 51 4.40 24.78 -1.90
N GLU A 52 4.54 24.31 -0.66
CA GLU A 52 5.09 22.98 -0.37
C GLU A 52 4.17 21.87 -0.90
N ILE A 53 2.85 21.98 -0.75
CA ILE A 53 1.91 20.98 -1.32
C ILE A 53 1.94 20.99 -2.85
N ILE A 54 1.99 22.17 -3.48
CA ILE A 54 2.15 22.29 -4.94
C ILE A 54 3.44 21.61 -5.38
N LYS A 55 4.57 21.89 -4.70
CA LYS A 55 5.85 21.23 -4.97
C LYS A 55 5.76 19.71 -4.82
N ARG A 56 5.08 19.20 -3.79
CA ARG A 56 4.81 17.76 -3.61
C ARG A 56 3.98 17.20 -4.77
N LEU A 57 2.88 17.84 -5.14
CA LEU A 57 2.05 17.42 -6.28
C LEU A 57 2.84 17.37 -7.59
N ARG A 58 3.68 18.38 -7.83
CA ARG A 58 4.55 18.46 -9.01
C ARG A 58 5.64 17.39 -9.02
N TYR A 59 6.10 16.93 -7.86
CA TYR A 59 7.00 15.77 -7.77
C TYR A 59 6.31 14.50 -8.29
N PHE A 60 5.08 14.26 -7.86
CA PHE A 60 4.30 13.08 -8.28
C PHE A 60 3.87 13.15 -9.75
N ASP A 61 3.48 14.34 -10.20
CA ASP A 61 3.14 14.59 -11.58
C ASP A 61 3.23 16.07 -11.94
N ASN A 62 4.27 16.43 -12.68
CA ASN A 62 4.50 17.78 -13.15
C ASN A 62 3.45 18.27 -14.17
N LYS A 63 2.61 17.38 -14.73
CA LYS A 63 1.57 17.70 -15.70
C LYS A 63 0.21 18.03 -15.08
N LEU A 64 0.06 17.92 -13.76
CA LEU A 64 -1.21 18.24 -13.10
C LEU A 64 -1.61 19.69 -13.38
N ASP A 65 -2.85 19.91 -13.81
CA ASP A 65 -3.39 21.26 -13.89
C ASP A 65 -3.85 21.67 -12.47
N ILE A 66 -3.12 22.56 -11.80
CA ILE A 66 -3.34 22.88 -10.38
C ILE A 66 -3.85 24.31 -10.27
N HIS A 67 -5.00 24.47 -9.61
CA HIS A 67 -5.66 25.75 -9.37
C HIS A 67 -5.79 25.97 -7.87
N VAL A 68 -5.36 27.12 -7.37
CA VAL A 68 -5.50 27.45 -5.94
C VAL A 68 -6.70 28.37 -5.77
N LEU A 69 -7.57 28.01 -4.84
CA LEU A 69 -8.77 28.77 -4.52
C LEU A 69 -8.95 28.92 -3.00
N ASN A 70 -9.51 30.05 -2.57
CA ASN A 70 -9.90 30.24 -1.17
C ASN A 70 -11.17 29.46 -0.80
N ARG A 71 -12.02 29.14 -1.80
CA ARG A 71 -13.28 28.40 -1.62
C ARG A 71 -13.69 27.71 -2.91
N ILE A 72 -14.38 26.57 -2.78
CA ILE A 72 -15.04 25.89 -3.90
C ILE A 72 -16.35 26.57 -4.26
N SER A 73 -16.60 26.75 -5.55
CA SER A 73 -17.89 27.19 -6.05
C SER A 73 -18.95 26.08 -5.96
N PRO A 74 -20.26 26.41 -5.94
CA PRO A 74 -21.32 25.40 -5.96
C PRO A 74 -21.27 24.46 -7.18
N SER A 75 -20.84 24.94 -8.35
CA SER A 75 -20.65 24.08 -9.52
C SER A 75 -19.51 23.10 -9.32
N GLN A 76 -18.38 23.54 -8.75
CA GLN A 76 -17.26 22.68 -8.38
C GLN A 76 -17.55 21.70 -7.24
N GLN A 77 -18.65 21.86 -6.51
CA GLN A 77 -19.10 20.84 -5.55
C GLN A 77 -19.79 19.67 -6.26
N LEU A 78 -20.31 19.90 -7.47
CA LEU A 78 -21.07 18.92 -8.24
C LEU A 78 -20.27 18.34 -9.41
N ASP A 79 -19.40 19.09 -10.08
CA ASP A 79 -18.69 18.66 -11.28
C ASP A 79 -17.63 17.53 -11.06
N TYR A 80 -16.88 17.16 -12.10
CA TYR A 80 -15.77 16.17 -12.04
C TYR A 80 -14.42 16.72 -11.56
N SER A 81 -14.38 17.94 -11.03
CA SER A 81 -13.16 18.54 -10.49
C SER A 81 -12.63 17.76 -9.29
N LEU A 82 -11.31 17.60 -9.21
CA LEU A 82 -10.63 16.97 -8.09
C LEU A 82 -10.27 18.04 -7.07
N ILE A 83 -10.51 17.78 -5.78
CA ILE A 83 -10.36 18.77 -4.72
C ILE A 83 -9.22 18.34 -3.80
N GLY A 84 -8.23 19.20 -3.59
CA GLY A 84 -7.19 19.02 -2.58
C GLY A 84 -7.40 19.97 -1.41
N ILE A 85 -7.28 19.47 -0.19
CA ILE A 85 -7.33 20.25 1.04
C ILE A 85 -5.89 20.51 1.48
N VAL A 86 -5.52 21.79 1.62
CA VAL A 86 -4.19 22.22 2.11
C VAL A 86 -4.15 22.28 3.63
N ASP A 87 -5.27 22.66 4.25
CA ASP A 87 -5.43 22.71 5.69
C ASP A 87 -6.77 22.13 6.13
N SER A 88 -6.69 21.07 6.92
CA SER A 88 -7.86 20.37 7.44
C SER A 88 -8.64 21.19 8.46
N LYS A 89 -7.98 22.13 9.18
CA LYS A 89 -8.60 22.91 10.25
C LYS A 89 -9.54 23.98 9.71
N SER A 90 -9.19 24.58 8.57
CA SER A 90 -9.99 25.61 7.91
C SER A 90 -11.14 25.05 7.06
N PHE A 91 -11.24 23.73 6.86
CA PHE A 91 -12.19 23.13 5.91
C PHE A 91 -13.40 22.48 6.57
N ASN A 92 -14.61 22.96 6.22
CA ASN A 92 -15.86 22.40 6.74
C ASN A 92 -16.27 21.12 5.97
N VAL A 93 -16.24 19.99 6.68
CA VAL A 93 -16.41 18.61 6.17
C VAL A 93 -17.82 18.30 5.62
N GLY A 94 -18.80 19.20 5.80
CA GLY A 94 -20.18 18.99 5.33
C GLY A 94 -20.30 18.68 3.83
N PHE A 95 -19.43 19.28 3.00
CA PHE A 95 -19.49 19.21 1.53
C PHE A 95 -18.79 17.98 0.92
N SER A 96 -17.82 17.37 1.60
CA SER A 96 -17.06 16.20 1.08
C SER A 96 -17.94 14.95 0.88
N ARG A 97 -19.16 14.96 1.44
CA ARG A 97 -20.12 13.85 1.35
C ARG A 97 -20.67 13.61 -0.07
N LEU A 98 -20.62 14.60 -0.95
CA LEU A 98 -21.11 14.50 -2.33
C LEU A 98 -20.01 14.08 -3.33
N LYS A 99 -18.73 14.24 -2.98
CA LYS A 99 -17.55 13.96 -3.81
C LYS A 99 -16.70 12.81 -3.24
N ILE A 100 -17.32 11.66 -3.01
CA ILE A 100 -16.65 10.48 -2.46
C ILE A 100 -15.55 10.00 -3.44
N ASN A 101 -14.31 9.93 -2.95
CA ASN A 101 -13.09 9.60 -3.71
C ASN A 101 -12.61 10.67 -4.71
N GLU A 102 -13.05 11.92 -4.56
CA GLU A 102 -12.61 13.06 -5.39
C GLU A 102 -12.11 14.24 -4.54
N VAL A 103 -12.01 14.02 -3.21
CA VAL A 103 -11.46 14.97 -2.25
C VAL A 103 -10.26 14.29 -1.58
N PHE A 104 -9.14 14.99 -1.58
CA PHE A 104 -7.85 14.51 -1.08
C PHE A 104 -7.32 15.46 -0.01
N ASN A 105 -6.78 14.91 1.07
CA ASN A 105 -6.28 15.72 2.18
C ASN A 105 -4.75 15.76 2.21
N PHE A 106 -4.15 16.82 1.68
CA PHE A 106 -2.69 16.95 1.56
C PHE A 106 -2.04 17.61 2.78
N ASP A 107 -2.81 17.86 3.84
CA ASP A 107 -2.32 18.39 5.10
C ASP A 107 -1.42 17.38 5.82
N TYR A 108 -0.12 17.37 5.51
CA TYR A 108 0.86 16.44 6.07
C TYR A 108 1.12 16.61 7.58
N GLU A 109 0.60 17.69 8.19
CA GLU A 109 0.73 17.97 9.62
C GLU A 109 -0.42 17.37 10.43
N VAL A 110 -1.56 17.09 9.80
CA VAL A 110 -2.75 16.55 10.48
C VAL A 110 -3.18 15.20 9.89
N ASN A 111 -3.00 15.01 8.59
CA ASN A 111 -3.37 13.79 7.89
C ASN A 111 -2.24 12.75 7.91
N HIS A 112 -2.32 11.79 8.83
CA HIS A 112 -1.38 10.67 8.90
C HIS A 112 -1.29 9.78 7.64
N ILE A 113 -2.18 9.92 6.66
CA ILE A 113 -2.12 9.19 5.38
C ILE A 113 -1.85 10.10 4.19
N ASP A 114 -1.30 11.31 4.39
CA ASP A 114 -1.05 12.28 3.32
C ASP A 114 -0.26 11.67 2.14
N GLY A 115 0.73 10.82 2.43
CA GLY A 115 1.50 10.12 1.41
C GLY A 115 0.64 9.30 0.45
N TRP A 116 -0.43 8.66 0.95
CA TRP A 116 -1.37 7.88 0.13
C TRP A 116 -2.30 8.78 -0.69
N GLU A 117 -2.66 9.96 -0.19
CA GLU A 117 -3.56 10.90 -0.88
C GLU A 117 -3.02 11.32 -2.24
N TYR A 118 -1.70 11.52 -2.35
CA TYR A 118 -1.06 11.82 -3.64
C TYR A 118 -1.27 10.69 -4.66
N HIS A 119 -1.13 9.44 -4.23
CA HIS A 119 -1.33 8.28 -5.10
C HIS A 119 -2.80 8.01 -5.40
N TYR A 120 -3.69 8.27 -4.44
CA TYR A 120 -5.13 8.24 -4.70
C TYR A 120 -5.53 9.28 -5.74
N LEU A 121 -4.99 10.51 -5.66
CA LEU A 121 -5.18 11.53 -6.68
C LEU A 121 -4.71 11.02 -8.05
N LEU A 122 -3.47 10.52 -8.14
CA LEU A 122 -2.93 9.99 -9.40
C LEU A 122 -3.81 8.86 -9.96
N SER A 123 -4.30 7.95 -9.13
CA SER A 123 -5.19 6.86 -9.56
C SER A 123 -6.53 7.35 -10.14
N LYS A 124 -6.98 8.55 -9.76
CA LYS A 124 -8.17 9.19 -10.35
C LYS A 124 -7.86 9.93 -11.63
N VAL A 125 -6.74 10.63 -11.69
CA VAL A 125 -6.26 11.28 -12.92
C VAL A 125 -6.05 10.23 -14.01
N TYR A 126 -5.31 9.16 -13.69
CA TYR A 126 -4.92 8.08 -14.59
C TYR A 126 -5.80 6.83 -14.41
N LYS A 127 -7.11 7.04 -14.29
CA LYS A 127 -8.07 5.95 -14.03
C LYS A 127 -7.99 4.83 -15.09
N ASN A 128 -7.85 5.19 -16.37
CA ASN A 128 -7.78 4.22 -17.46
C ASN A 128 -6.53 3.33 -17.34
N ASP A 129 -5.37 3.93 -17.03
CA ASP A 129 -4.14 3.17 -16.79
C ASP A 129 -4.34 2.18 -15.63
N CYS A 130 -4.98 2.59 -14.53
CA CYS A 130 -5.30 1.69 -13.43
C CYS A 130 -6.23 0.55 -13.87
N GLU A 131 -7.27 0.82 -14.66
CA GLU A 131 -8.21 -0.20 -15.16
C GLU A 131 -7.50 -1.21 -16.07
N GLU A 132 -6.67 -0.75 -17.00
CA GLU A 132 -5.84 -1.61 -17.86
C GLU A 132 -4.84 -2.43 -17.04
N GLY A 133 -4.16 -1.79 -16.08
CA GLY A 133 -3.23 -2.44 -15.16
C GLY A 133 -3.88 -3.55 -14.35
N ILE A 134 -5.12 -3.35 -13.87
CA ILE A 134 -5.88 -4.38 -13.15
C ILE A 134 -6.13 -5.59 -14.06
N GLN A 135 -6.58 -5.37 -15.30
CA GLN A 135 -6.84 -6.48 -16.23
C GLN A 135 -5.56 -7.23 -16.59
N TYR A 136 -4.48 -6.49 -16.83
CA TYR A 136 -3.16 -7.04 -17.08
C TYR A 136 -2.69 -7.91 -15.92
N GLY A 137 -2.66 -7.32 -14.71
CA GLY A 137 -2.14 -7.98 -13.51
C GLY A 137 -2.94 -9.23 -13.16
N LYS A 138 -4.28 -9.20 -13.28
CA LYS A 138 -5.13 -10.39 -13.05
C LYS A 138 -4.77 -11.52 -14.01
N ARG A 139 -4.69 -11.23 -15.31
CA ARG A 139 -4.31 -12.23 -16.32
C ARG A 139 -2.92 -12.78 -16.06
N LYS A 140 -1.95 -11.90 -15.77
CA LYS A 140 -0.57 -12.30 -15.57
C LYS A 140 -0.38 -13.15 -14.31
N LEU A 141 -1.03 -12.80 -13.21
CA LEU A 141 -0.99 -13.59 -11.98
C LEU A 141 -1.61 -14.99 -12.18
N ASN A 142 -2.72 -15.09 -12.92
CA ASN A 142 -3.33 -16.38 -13.25
C ASN A 142 -2.37 -17.26 -14.08
N GLU A 143 -1.73 -16.70 -15.10
CA GLU A 143 -0.73 -17.38 -15.92
C GLU A 143 0.44 -17.90 -15.06
N LEU A 144 1.00 -17.05 -14.21
CA LEU A 144 2.12 -17.39 -13.34
C LEU A 144 1.75 -18.46 -12.32
N LYS A 145 0.56 -18.36 -11.69
CA LYS A 145 0.04 -19.37 -10.77
C LYS A 145 -0.03 -20.74 -11.45
N LEU A 146 -0.64 -20.83 -12.63
CA LEU A 146 -0.78 -22.09 -13.37
C LEU A 146 0.56 -22.71 -13.76
N LYS A 147 1.57 -21.88 -14.03
CA LYS A 147 2.93 -22.35 -14.29
C LYS A 147 3.59 -22.85 -12.99
N GLN A 148 3.62 -22.00 -11.96
CA GLN A 148 4.38 -22.25 -10.74
C GLN A 148 3.78 -23.36 -9.88
N SER A 149 2.46 -23.54 -9.88
CA SER A 149 1.81 -24.63 -9.12
C SER A 149 2.12 -26.03 -9.66
N LYS A 150 2.70 -26.13 -10.86
CA LYS A 150 3.19 -27.41 -11.43
C LYS A 150 4.63 -27.70 -11.04
N GLU A 151 5.39 -26.66 -10.72
CA GLU A 151 6.83 -26.71 -10.45
C GLU A 151 7.13 -26.77 -8.96
N TYR A 152 6.30 -26.11 -8.15
CA TYR A 152 6.53 -25.92 -6.73
C TYR A 152 5.29 -26.31 -5.90
N SER A 153 5.54 -26.92 -4.74
CA SER A 153 4.52 -27.30 -3.77
C SER A 153 4.48 -26.39 -2.54
N LYS A 154 5.44 -25.48 -2.41
CA LYS A 154 5.57 -24.53 -1.30
C LYS A 154 5.95 -23.13 -1.78
N ALA A 155 5.66 -22.15 -0.93
CA ALA A 155 6.12 -20.78 -1.09
C ALA A 155 6.98 -20.37 0.11
N TYR A 156 7.99 -19.54 -0.15
CA TYR A 156 8.79 -18.84 0.84
C TYR A 156 8.43 -17.37 0.81
N ILE A 157 8.09 -16.80 1.96
CA ILE A 157 8.03 -15.35 2.14
C ILE A 157 9.21 -14.89 2.99
N LEU A 158 9.92 -13.87 2.51
CA LEU A 158 11.11 -13.33 3.17
C LEU A 158 10.90 -11.87 3.56
N GLY A 159 10.89 -11.61 4.87
CA GLY A 159 10.91 -10.28 5.48
C GLY A 159 12.32 -9.72 5.60
N THR A 160 12.47 -8.61 6.34
CA THR A 160 13.73 -7.84 6.45
C THR A 160 14.31 -7.80 7.88
N GLY A 161 13.85 -8.70 8.75
CA GLY A 161 14.38 -8.88 10.09
C GLY A 161 15.81 -9.45 10.11
N PRO A 162 16.51 -9.41 11.26
CA PRO A 162 17.92 -9.75 11.35
C PRO A 162 18.28 -11.16 10.90
N SER A 163 17.39 -12.14 11.10
CA SER A 163 17.58 -13.51 10.61
C SER A 163 17.81 -13.60 9.08
N LEU A 164 17.37 -12.60 8.31
CA LEU A 164 17.61 -12.54 6.87
C LEU A 164 19.11 -12.54 6.53
N GLU A 165 19.99 -12.09 7.42
CA GLU A 165 21.44 -12.11 7.21
C GLU A 165 22.03 -13.51 7.01
N LYS A 166 21.27 -14.56 7.34
CA LYS A 166 21.65 -15.97 7.12
C LYS A 166 20.91 -16.63 5.96
N ALA A 167 20.18 -15.85 5.15
CA ALA A 167 19.38 -16.40 4.07
C ALA A 167 20.25 -16.92 2.90
N ASP A 168 21.53 -16.56 2.83
CA ASP A 168 22.51 -17.12 1.91
C ASP A 168 23.01 -18.52 2.32
N GLU A 169 22.64 -19.01 3.51
CA GLU A 169 22.96 -20.37 3.98
C GLU A 169 21.86 -21.39 3.62
N VAL A 170 20.73 -20.93 3.08
CA VAL A 170 19.55 -21.76 2.79
C VAL A 170 19.36 -21.88 1.27
N ASP A 171 19.01 -23.07 0.80
CA ASP A 171 18.56 -23.28 -0.58
C ASP A 171 17.06 -22.98 -0.71
N TRP A 172 16.73 -22.00 -1.54
CA TRP A 172 15.36 -21.55 -1.79
C TRP A 172 14.76 -22.10 -3.08
N SER A 173 15.55 -22.82 -3.88
CA SER A 173 15.22 -23.18 -5.26
C SER A 173 14.05 -24.15 -5.41
N ASP A 174 13.66 -24.82 -4.32
CA ASP A 174 12.57 -25.80 -4.30
C ASP A 174 11.18 -25.19 -3.99
N GLY A 175 11.04 -23.87 -4.00
CA GLY A 175 9.79 -23.19 -3.71
C GLY A 175 9.59 -21.85 -4.42
N ILE A 176 8.36 -21.34 -4.33
CA ILE A 176 8.01 -20.01 -4.86
C ILE A 176 8.51 -18.94 -3.90
N ARG A 177 9.56 -18.24 -4.30
CA ARG A 177 10.23 -17.18 -3.53
C ARG A 177 9.57 -15.82 -3.70
N ILE A 178 9.07 -15.25 -2.60
CA ILE A 178 8.42 -13.93 -2.52
C ILE A 178 9.15 -13.10 -1.47
N VAL A 179 9.67 -11.93 -1.86
CA VAL A 179 10.50 -11.12 -0.96
C VAL A 179 9.86 -9.77 -0.64
N SER A 180 10.13 -9.27 0.56
CA SER A 180 9.64 -7.98 1.05
C SER A 180 10.52 -6.82 0.61
N ASN A 181 9.88 -5.75 0.13
CA ASN A 181 10.42 -4.41 -0.11
C ASN A 181 11.94 -4.22 0.05
N THR A 182 12.45 -3.84 1.22
CA THR A 182 13.79 -3.25 1.35
C THR A 182 14.93 -4.25 1.21
N ILE A 183 14.64 -5.55 1.06
CA ILE A 183 15.63 -6.56 0.68
C ILE A 183 16.43 -6.18 -0.58
N VAL A 184 15.85 -5.36 -1.46
CA VAL A 184 16.52 -4.83 -2.67
C VAL A 184 17.80 -4.07 -2.37
N LYS A 185 18.00 -3.60 -1.15
CA LYS A 185 19.25 -2.95 -0.74
C LYS A 185 20.46 -3.91 -0.81
N ASP A 186 20.21 -5.21 -0.69
CA ASP A 186 21.23 -6.25 -0.78
C ASP A 186 21.14 -7.00 -2.11
N TYR A 187 21.88 -6.51 -3.11
CA TYR A 187 21.83 -7.06 -4.47
C TYR A 187 22.35 -8.50 -4.54
N GLU A 188 23.36 -8.84 -3.73
CA GLU A 188 23.95 -10.18 -3.73
C GLU A 188 22.96 -11.19 -3.17
N LEU A 189 22.34 -10.88 -2.02
CA LEU A 189 21.30 -11.74 -1.46
C LEU A 189 20.08 -11.81 -2.37
N PHE A 190 19.64 -10.70 -2.96
CA PHE A 190 18.52 -10.69 -3.89
C PHE A 190 18.77 -11.61 -5.09
N LYS A 191 19.98 -11.54 -5.67
CA LYS A 191 20.39 -12.41 -6.78
C LYS A 191 20.52 -13.87 -6.35
N TYR A 192 21.03 -14.14 -5.15
CA TYR A 192 21.13 -15.49 -4.60
C TYR A 192 19.74 -16.12 -4.41
N ILE A 193 18.80 -15.37 -3.85
CA ILE A 193 17.41 -15.83 -3.71
C ILE A 193 16.78 -16.04 -5.09
N ASP A 194 17.03 -15.16 -6.07
CA ASP A 194 16.37 -15.17 -7.38
C ASP A 194 14.83 -15.16 -7.23
N PRO A 195 14.24 -14.12 -6.62
CA PRO A 195 12.84 -14.14 -6.25
C PRO A 195 11.92 -14.15 -7.47
N HIS A 196 10.81 -14.89 -7.37
CA HIS A 196 9.75 -14.82 -8.37
C HIS A 196 8.97 -13.51 -8.26
N TYR A 197 8.79 -13.03 -7.02
CA TYR A 197 8.02 -11.83 -6.73
C TYR A 197 8.74 -10.97 -5.68
N ILE A 198 8.63 -9.66 -5.87
CA ILE A 198 8.88 -8.66 -4.84
C ILE A 198 7.61 -7.87 -4.58
N VAL A 199 7.37 -7.51 -3.31
CA VAL A 199 6.20 -6.73 -2.91
C VAL A 199 6.57 -5.44 -2.19
N ALA A 200 5.81 -4.37 -2.43
CA ALA A 200 5.89 -3.13 -1.66
C ALA A 200 4.54 -2.40 -1.71
N GLY A 201 4.14 -1.76 -0.61
CA GLY A 201 2.78 -1.18 -0.49
C GLY A 201 2.65 0.07 0.38
N ASP A 202 3.75 0.59 0.91
CA ASP A 202 3.73 1.80 1.73
C ASP A 202 4.05 3.05 0.91
N ALA A 203 3.21 4.07 1.03
CA ALA A 203 3.31 5.30 0.24
C ALA A 203 4.54 6.15 0.61
N ILE A 204 4.91 6.24 1.89
CA ILE A 204 5.99 7.14 2.33
C ILE A 204 7.36 6.47 2.27
N TYR A 205 7.42 5.14 2.42
CA TYR A 205 8.67 4.38 2.36
C TYR A 205 9.06 3.97 0.94
N HIS A 206 8.12 3.69 0.03
CA HIS A 206 8.47 3.15 -1.30
C HIS A 206 8.15 4.11 -2.44
N PHE A 207 7.04 4.83 -2.30
CA PHE A 207 6.48 5.65 -3.36
C PHE A 207 6.51 7.13 -3.02
N GLY A 208 7.26 7.54 -1.99
CA GLY A 208 7.35 8.91 -1.52
C GLY A 208 8.47 9.71 -2.19
N MET A 209 8.60 10.98 -1.77
CA MET A 209 9.64 11.91 -2.27
C MET A 209 10.89 12.00 -1.39
N SER A 210 10.95 11.21 -0.32
CA SER A 210 12.10 11.19 0.57
C SER A 210 13.30 10.52 -0.11
N LYS A 211 14.52 10.85 0.33
CA LYS A 211 15.73 10.12 -0.09
C LYS A 211 15.62 8.62 0.18
N PHE A 212 14.96 8.21 1.27
CA PHE A 212 14.70 6.79 1.54
C PHE A 212 13.92 6.15 0.40
N ALA A 213 12.80 6.74 -0.01
CA ALA A 213 11.94 6.19 -1.05
C ALA A 213 12.64 6.22 -2.42
N GLU A 214 13.44 7.25 -2.68
CA GLU A 214 14.29 7.33 -3.88
C GLU A 214 15.35 6.21 -3.91
N SER A 215 16.08 5.99 -2.81
CA SER A 215 17.05 4.89 -2.68
C SER A 215 16.38 3.54 -2.88
N PHE A 216 15.24 3.30 -2.23
CA PHE A 216 14.45 2.08 -2.44
C PHE A 216 14.12 1.86 -3.92
N ARG A 217 13.65 2.88 -4.63
CA ARG A 217 13.28 2.73 -6.05
C ARG A 217 14.50 2.53 -6.96
N ALA A 218 15.63 3.17 -6.66
CA ALA A 218 16.88 2.94 -7.39
C ALA A 218 17.35 1.48 -7.23
N ASP A 219 17.33 0.97 -6.00
CA ASP A 219 17.72 -0.40 -5.67
C ASP A 219 16.75 -1.42 -6.26
N LEU A 220 15.44 -1.17 -6.17
CA LEU A 220 14.42 -1.98 -6.83
C LEU A 220 14.63 -2.04 -8.34
N ARG A 221 14.90 -0.90 -8.99
CA ARG A 221 15.18 -0.85 -10.44
C ARG A 221 16.38 -1.72 -10.79
N HIS A 222 17.45 -1.62 -9.99
CA HIS A 222 18.64 -2.43 -10.19
C HIS A 222 18.34 -3.93 -10.05
N CYS A 223 17.70 -4.34 -8.95
CA CYS A 223 17.30 -5.73 -8.72
C CYS A 223 16.41 -6.28 -9.84
N LEU A 224 15.41 -5.52 -10.29
CA LEU A 224 14.56 -5.91 -11.42
C LEU A 224 15.36 -6.06 -12.72
N SER A 225 16.43 -5.30 -12.94
CA SER A 225 17.30 -5.46 -14.12
C SER A 225 18.13 -6.75 -14.09
N LEU A 226 18.37 -7.32 -12.90
CA LEU A 226 19.20 -8.51 -12.71
C LEU A 226 18.43 -9.83 -12.82
N THR A 227 17.11 -9.81 -12.63
CA THR A 227 16.28 -11.01 -12.51
C THR A 227 15.01 -10.91 -13.35
N ASN A 228 14.23 -11.99 -13.42
CA ASN A 228 12.88 -11.99 -14.01
C ASN A 228 11.78 -11.76 -12.97
N THR A 229 12.11 -11.15 -11.83
CA THR A 229 11.17 -10.92 -10.72
C THR A 229 10.01 -10.02 -11.15
N TYR A 230 8.80 -10.37 -10.71
CA TYR A 230 7.60 -9.55 -10.85
C TYR A 230 7.40 -8.65 -9.62
N PHE A 231 7.01 -7.40 -9.84
CA PHE A 231 6.73 -6.44 -8.78
C PHE A 231 5.23 -6.33 -8.53
N VAL A 232 4.76 -6.76 -7.35
CA VAL A 232 3.35 -6.76 -6.95
C VAL A 232 3.08 -5.68 -5.90
N PHE A 233 2.08 -4.84 -6.14
CA PHE A 233 1.80 -3.68 -5.29
C PHE A 233 0.33 -3.20 -5.42
N PRO A 234 -0.18 -2.37 -4.49
CA PRO A 234 -1.52 -1.81 -4.58
C PRO A 234 -1.74 -0.92 -5.83
N VAL A 235 -2.87 -1.11 -6.53
CA VAL A 235 -3.13 -0.46 -7.84
C VAL A 235 -3.03 1.06 -7.85
N TYR A 236 -3.32 1.74 -6.74
CA TYR A 236 -3.30 3.20 -6.72
C TYR A 236 -1.88 3.76 -6.88
N PHE A 237 -0.83 2.96 -6.69
CA PHE A 237 0.55 3.32 -7.03
C PHE A 237 0.88 3.12 -8.52
N TYR A 238 0.02 2.47 -9.30
CA TYR A 238 0.30 2.08 -10.69
C TYR A 238 0.69 3.23 -11.61
N PRO A 239 -0.01 4.39 -11.61
CA PRO A 239 0.38 5.51 -12.46
C PRO A 239 1.78 6.02 -12.14
N PHE A 240 2.15 6.03 -10.85
CA PHE A 240 3.49 6.40 -10.43
C PHE A 240 4.52 5.34 -10.84
N CYS A 241 4.23 4.06 -10.64
CA CYS A 241 5.11 2.95 -11.04
C CYS A 241 5.36 2.93 -12.57
N LEU A 242 4.37 3.25 -13.40
CA LEU A 242 4.55 3.34 -14.86
C LEU A 242 5.56 4.43 -15.24
N LYS A 243 5.57 5.56 -14.53
CA LYS A 243 6.55 6.64 -14.73
C LYS A 243 7.93 6.26 -14.18
N GLN A 244 7.97 5.57 -13.03
CA GLN A 244 9.21 5.21 -12.34
C GLN A 244 9.89 3.95 -12.89
N PHE A 245 9.17 3.06 -13.56
CA PHE A 245 9.69 1.78 -14.06
C PHE A 245 9.13 1.43 -15.46
N PRO A 246 9.21 2.35 -16.44
CA PRO A 246 8.63 2.11 -17.77
C PRO A 246 9.21 0.88 -18.47
N GLU A 247 10.49 0.58 -18.25
CA GLU A 247 11.18 -0.57 -18.82
C GLU A 247 10.70 -1.93 -18.28
N PHE A 248 9.98 -1.93 -17.16
CA PHE A 248 9.50 -3.15 -16.49
C PHE A 248 7.98 -3.26 -16.51
N LYS A 249 7.30 -2.55 -17.43
CA LYS A 249 5.83 -2.50 -17.50
C LYS A 249 5.18 -3.90 -17.53
N ASP A 250 5.81 -4.86 -18.20
CA ASP A 250 5.39 -6.26 -18.31
C ASP A 250 5.63 -7.07 -17.02
N ARG A 251 6.35 -6.53 -16.05
CA ARG A 251 6.60 -7.14 -14.74
C ARG A 251 5.92 -6.42 -13.58
N LEU A 252 5.15 -5.37 -13.85
CA LEU A 252 4.32 -4.70 -12.85
C LEU A 252 2.96 -5.37 -12.71
N ILE A 253 2.64 -5.86 -11.51
CA ILE A 253 1.37 -6.51 -11.17
C ILE A 253 0.63 -5.65 -10.14
N PRO A 254 -0.17 -4.66 -10.58
CA PRO A 254 -0.98 -3.86 -9.67
C PRO A 254 -2.23 -4.65 -9.23
N VAL A 255 -2.52 -4.66 -7.93
CA VAL A 255 -3.69 -5.34 -7.36
C VAL A 255 -4.56 -4.34 -6.60
N PRO A 256 -5.87 -4.24 -6.88
CA PRO A 256 -6.74 -3.32 -6.14
C PRO A 256 -6.92 -3.77 -4.68
N GLN A 257 -7.20 -2.84 -3.78
CA GLN A 257 -7.54 -3.17 -2.39
C GLN A 257 -9.04 -3.43 -2.24
N GLY A 258 -9.38 -4.44 -1.45
CA GLY A 258 -10.73 -4.80 -1.05
C GLY A 258 -11.07 -4.31 0.35
N LYS A 259 -12.10 -4.92 0.94
CA LYS A 259 -12.58 -4.64 2.31
C LYS A 259 -12.40 -5.82 3.26
N SER A 260 -11.76 -6.89 2.78
CA SER A 260 -11.66 -8.11 3.57
C SER A 260 -10.41 -8.10 4.43
N GLU A 261 -10.45 -8.78 5.57
CA GLU A 261 -9.34 -8.92 6.51
C GLU A 261 -8.76 -10.34 6.49
N LEU A 262 -9.12 -11.19 5.51
CA LEU A 262 -8.55 -12.53 5.39
C LEU A 262 -7.37 -12.54 4.41
N VAL A 263 -6.32 -13.26 4.78
CA VAL A 263 -5.09 -13.37 3.98
C VAL A 263 -5.12 -14.48 2.94
N HIS A 264 -6.00 -15.47 3.06
CA HIS A 264 -5.95 -16.68 2.21
C HIS A 264 -6.91 -16.65 1.01
N PHE A 265 -7.45 -15.47 0.66
CA PHE A 265 -8.24 -15.35 -0.56
C PHE A 265 -7.37 -15.57 -1.80
N ASP A 266 -7.81 -16.47 -2.67
CA ASP A 266 -7.18 -16.69 -3.96
C ASP A 266 -7.33 -15.44 -4.84
N LEU A 267 -6.23 -14.70 -5.01
CA LEU A 267 -6.19 -13.46 -5.79
C LEU A 267 -6.54 -13.72 -7.27
N THR A 268 -6.40 -14.95 -7.77
CA THR A 268 -6.79 -15.29 -9.15
C THR A 268 -8.31 -15.37 -9.34
N GLN A 269 -9.04 -15.67 -8.26
CA GLN A 269 -10.49 -15.71 -8.22
C GLN A 269 -11.07 -14.35 -7.83
N ARG A 270 -10.53 -13.78 -6.75
CA ARG A 270 -10.90 -12.47 -6.23
C ARG A 270 -9.68 -11.57 -6.20
N TYR A 271 -9.46 -10.86 -7.29
CA TYR A 271 -8.29 -10.00 -7.50
C TYR A 271 -8.38 -8.71 -6.68
N LEU A 272 -8.35 -8.85 -5.34
CA LEU A 272 -8.44 -7.78 -4.35
C LEU A 272 -7.53 -8.13 -3.16
N LEU A 273 -6.60 -7.24 -2.82
CA LEU A 273 -5.82 -7.33 -1.59
C LEU A 273 -6.71 -7.13 -0.36
N PRO A 274 -6.37 -7.71 0.80
CA PRO A 274 -7.07 -7.43 2.04
C PRO A 274 -6.80 -5.99 2.51
N LEU A 275 -7.64 -5.49 3.42
CA LEU A 275 -7.47 -4.21 4.11
C LEU A 275 -6.71 -4.43 5.42
N LEU A 276 -5.49 -4.96 5.31
CA LEU A 276 -4.63 -5.23 6.45
C LEU A 276 -3.42 -4.32 6.42
N GLY A 277 -2.88 -4.03 7.61
CA GLY A 277 -1.94 -2.92 7.82
C GLY A 277 -0.66 -2.98 6.99
N ASN A 278 0.33 -3.74 7.44
CA ASN A 278 1.67 -3.73 6.84
C ASN A 278 1.83 -4.74 5.69
N VAL A 279 3.02 -4.75 5.07
CA VAL A 279 3.34 -5.56 3.89
C VAL A 279 3.11 -7.07 4.07
N LEU A 280 3.27 -7.62 5.27
CA LEU A 280 3.10 -9.05 5.53
C LEU A 280 1.65 -9.52 5.28
N PRO A 281 0.64 -9.04 6.03
CA PRO A 281 -0.75 -9.41 5.79
C PRO A 281 -1.36 -8.75 4.55
N LEU A 282 -0.82 -7.60 4.08
CA LEU A 282 -1.36 -6.91 2.92
C LEU A 282 -0.98 -7.56 1.59
N LEU A 283 0.27 -8.00 1.44
CA LEU A 283 0.84 -8.42 0.14
C LEU A 283 1.48 -9.82 0.19
N LEU A 284 2.38 -10.06 1.15
CA LEU A 284 3.16 -11.32 1.20
C LEU A 284 2.24 -12.54 1.41
N LEU A 285 1.41 -12.53 2.46
CA LEU A 285 0.54 -13.65 2.77
C LEU A 285 -0.54 -13.89 1.71
N PRO A 286 -1.27 -12.86 1.20
CA PRO A 286 -2.22 -13.04 0.11
C PRO A 286 -1.61 -13.61 -1.16
N LEU A 287 -0.42 -13.16 -1.54
CA LEU A 287 0.26 -13.69 -2.70
C LEU A 287 0.73 -15.13 -2.47
N ALA A 288 1.33 -15.42 -1.30
CA ALA A 288 1.77 -16.77 -0.96
C ALA A 288 0.59 -17.76 -0.91
N CYS A 289 -0.51 -17.40 -0.25
CA CYS A 289 -1.72 -18.23 -0.16
C CYS A 289 -2.42 -18.42 -1.52
N THR A 290 -2.27 -17.46 -2.43
CA THR A 290 -2.75 -17.61 -3.81
C THR A 290 -1.98 -18.70 -4.55
N LEU A 291 -0.68 -18.84 -4.25
CA LEU A 291 0.26 -19.66 -5.00
C LEU A 291 0.51 -21.03 -4.39
N SER A 292 0.34 -21.19 -3.07
CA SER A 292 0.62 -22.43 -2.34
C SER A 292 -0.25 -22.54 -1.08
N LYS A 293 -0.48 -23.78 -0.62
CA LYS A 293 -1.02 -24.07 0.72
C LYS A 293 0.05 -24.25 1.79
N ASN A 294 1.30 -24.51 1.41
CA ASN A 294 2.44 -24.59 2.32
C ASN A 294 3.26 -23.30 2.20
N ILE A 295 3.26 -22.49 3.26
CA ILE A 295 3.89 -21.17 3.33
C ILE A 295 4.95 -21.19 4.42
N ASN A 296 6.18 -20.89 4.02
CA ASN A 296 7.34 -20.87 4.89
C ASN A 296 7.80 -19.41 5.07
N LEU A 297 8.07 -19.01 6.31
CA LEU A 297 8.35 -17.64 6.69
C LEU A 297 9.78 -17.48 7.21
N TRP A 298 10.52 -16.52 6.64
CA TRP A 298 11.87 -16.14 7.06
C TRP A 298 12.01 -14.61 7.15
N GLY A 299 12.88 -14.08 8.00
CA GLY A 299 13.08 -12.63 8.14
C GLY A 299 11.97 -11.91 8.90
N PHE A 300 11.18 -12.61 9.72
CA PHE A 300 10.10 -12.02 10.55
C PHE A 300 10.41 -12.14 12.04
N ASP A 301 11.56 -11.63 12.45
CA ASP A 301 12.08 -11.74 13.81
C ASP A 301 11.22 -11.03 14.86
N GLY A 302 10.45 -10.01 14.46
CA GLY A 302 9.71 -9.17 15.40
C GLY A 302 10.62 -8.18 16.15
N ARG A 303 10.13 -7.65 17.26
CA ARG A 303 10.86 -6.71 18.13
C ARG A 303 11.31 -7.44 19.39
N SER A 304 12.61 -7.47 19.66
CA SER A 304 13.12 -8.00 20.92
C SER A 304 12.89 -6.97 22.05
N PRO A 305 12.85 -7.42 23.34
CA PRO A 305 12.63 -6.51 24.47
C PRO A 305 13.63 -5.35 24.59
N ASN A 306 14.81 -5.45 23.96
CA ASN A 306 15.88 -4.46 24.05
C ASN A 306 15.92 -3.47 22.86
N ASP A 307 14.99 -3.58 21.90
CA ASP A 307 15.03 -2.78 20.67
C ASP A 307 14.42 -1.39 20.85
N LYS A 308 15.12 -0.36 20.31
CA LYS A 308 14.76 1.06 20.44
C LYS A 308 13.78 1.57 19.36
N LEU A 309 13.65 0.86 18.23
CA LEU A 309 12.74 1.19 17.13
C LEU A 309 11.60 0.16 17.02
N PHE A 310 10.56 0.50 16.25
CA PHE A 310 9.36 -0.32 16.05
C PHE A 310 9.67 -1.72 15.48
N TRP A 311 10.60 -1.76 14.51
CA TRP A 311 11.20 -2.96 13.95
C TRP A 311 12.71 -2.92 14.13
N LYS A 312 13.32 -4.04 14.49
CA LYS A 312 14.74 -4.25 14.21
C LYS A 312 14.84 -4.76 12.79
N ASN A 313 15.12 -3.87 11.85
CA ASN A 313 15.55 -4.30 10.53
C ASN A 313 17.05 -4.57 10.56
N SER A 314 17.51 -5.49 9.72
CA SER A 314 18.94 -5.59 9.44
C SER A 314 19.42 -4.28 8.81
N SER A 315 20.50 -3.70 9.32
CA SER A 315 21.10 -2.48 8.75
C SER A 315 21.61 -2.72 7.33
N ARG A 316 21.92 -3.97 6.97
CA ARG A 316 22.26 -4.40 5.61
C ARG A 316 21.07 -4.28 4.65
N HIS A 317 19.85 -4.52 5.16
CA HIS A 317 18.62 -4.63 4.34
C HIS A 317 17.62 -3.48 4.54
N PHE A 318 17.98 -2.43 5.28
CA PHE A 318 17.10 -1.28 5.53
C PHE A 318 17.88 0.04 5.58
N TYR A 319 17.25 1.14 5.17
CA TYR A 319 17.90 2.46 5.07
C TYR A 319 17.72 3.27 6.36
N THR A 320 18.20 2.74 7.48
CA THR A 320 18.03 3.33 8.82
C THR A 320 18.42 4.81 8.87
N ASP A 321 19.54 5.18 8.24
CA ASP A 321 20.06 6.55 8.24
C ASP A 321 19.19 7.55 7.48
N LEU A 322 18.25 7.07 6.65
CA LEU A 322 17.35 7.89 5.84
C LEU A 322 15.95 8.07 6.47
N VAL A 323 15.67 7.38 7.58
CA VAL A 323 14.34 7.42 8.23
C VAL A 323 14.00 8.83 8.73
N GLN A 324 14.98 9.58 9.25
CA GLN A 324 14.76 10.94 9.75
C GLN A 324 14.15 11.87 8.69
N GLY A 325 14.55 11.72 7.42
CA GLY A 325 14.00 12.50 6.32
C GLY A 325 12.52 12.19 6.05
N ILE A 326 12.10 10.94 6.20
CA ILE A 326 10.68 10.57 6.10
C ILE A 326 9.90 11.20 7.26
N THR A 327 10.42 11.13 8.48
CA THR A 327 9.76 11.68 9.67
C THR A 327 9.52 13.18 9.57
N GLN A 328 10.45 13.92 8.97
CA GLN A 328 10.29 15.37 8.73
C GLN A 328 9.24 15.66 7.66
N LEU A 329 9.12 14.82 6.62
CA LEU A 329 8.16 15.03 5.52
C LEU A 329 6.73 14.65 5.90
N HIS A 330 6.54 13.68 6.82
CA HIS A 330 5.26 13.10 7.19
C HIS A 330 5.04 13.08 8.73
N PRO A 331 5.08 14.24 9.42
CA PRO A 331 5.01 14.29 10.87
C PRO A 331 3.75 13.64 11.45
N ALA A 332 2.57 13.86 10.84
CA ALA A 332 1.31 13.29 11.31
C ALA A 332 1.30 11.76 11.30
N PHE A 333 2.00 11.13 10.36
CA PHE A 333 2.12 9.67 10.29
C PHE A 333 2.81 9.13 11.54
N PHE A 334 3.97 9.67 11.90
CA PHE A 334 4.75 9.19 13.03
C PHE A 334 4.11 9.57 14.37
N GLU A 335 3.49 10.75 14.48
CA GLU A 335 2.77 11.14 15.69
C GLU A 335 1.61 10.17 15.99
N LYS A 336 0.84 9.78 14.96
CA LYS A 336 -0.34 8.93 15.16
C LYS A 336 -0.02 7.44 15.26
N LEU A 337 0.85 6.91 14.41
CA LEU A 337 1.13 5.48 14.33
C LEU A 337 2.29 5.03 15.22
N VAL A 338 3.10 5.98 15.71
CA VAL A 338 4.19 5.72 16.66
C VAL A 338 4.11 6.73 17.82
N PRO A 339 2.99 6.74 18.59
CA PRO A 339 2.84 7.68 19.69
C PRO A 339 3.91 7.42 20.75
N LYS A 340 4.51 8.50 21.27
CA LYS A 340 5.62 8.42 22.24
C LYS A 340 5.23 7.66 23.51
N GLU A 341 3.96 7.75 23.89
CA GLU A 341 3.38 7.17 25.10
C GLU A 341 3.03 5.68 24.94
N ALA A 342 2.92 5.18 23.70
CA ALA A 342 2.52 3.80 23.42
C ALA A 342 3.15 3.24 22.12
N PRO A 343 4.50 3.12 22.05
CA PRO A 343 5.21 2.72 20.84
C PRO A 343 4.89 1.29 20.36
N GLU A 344 4.31 0.45 21.22
CA GLU A 344 3.93 -0.93 20.90
C GLU A 344 2.52 -1.09 20.35
N SER A 345 1.68 -0.06 20.43
CA SER A 345 0.26 -0.12 20.04
C SER A 345 0.08 -0.56 18.58
N TYR A 346 0.92 -0.03 17.69
CA TYR A 346 0.91 -0.41 16.27
C TYR A 346 1.34 -1.88 16.09
N VAL A 347 2.35 -2.41 16.80
CA VAL A 347 2.81 -3.82 16.67
C VAL A 347 1.68 -4.75 17.06
N LYS A 348 1.06 -4.49 18.22
CA LYS A 348 -0.04 -5.30 18.75
C LYS A 348 -1.24 -5.29 17.80
N THR A 349 -1.50 -4.17 17.14
CA THR A 349 -2.63 -4.07 16.20
C THR A 349 -2.36 -4.83 14.91
N VAL A 350 -1.17 -4.69 14.31
CA VAL A 350 -0.90 -5.23 12.96
C VAL A 350 -0.25 -6.61 12.94
N HIS A 351 0.37 -7.05 14.03
CA HIS A 351 0.96 -8.39 14.18
C HIS A 351 0.42 -9.18 15.38
N GLY A 352 -0.46 -8.61 16.20
CA GLY A 352 -1.16 -9.33 17.27
C GLY A 352 -2.44 -9.97 16.75
N ASP A 353 -3.55 -9.75 17.44
CA ASP A 353 -4.80 -10.52 17.33
C ASP A 353 -5.38 -10.57 15.91
N VAL A 354 -5.29 -9.48 15.14
CA VAL A 354 -5.82 -9.44 13.77
C VAL A 354 -5.06 -10.40 12.85
N LEU A 355 -3.73 -10.42 12.94
CA LEU A 355 -2.90 -11.32 12.15
C LEU A 355 -3.10 -12.77 12.61
N ASP A 356 -3.14 -13.01 13.92
CA ASP A 356 -3.32 -14.36 14.46
C ASP A 356 -4.68 -14.95 14.06
N HIS A 357 -5.74 -14.14 14.13
CA HIS A 357 -7.06 -14.53 13.65
C HIS A 357 -7.03 -14.86 12.15
N ALA A 358 -6.45 -14.00 11.32
CA ALA A 358 -6.41 -14.21 9.88
C ALA A 358 -5.64 -15.48 9.48
N LEU A 359 -4.55 -15.80 10.19
CA LEU A 359 -3.76 -17.01 9.99
C LEU A 359 -4.51 -18.26 10.50
N SER A 360 -5.13 -18.21 11.68
CA SER A 360 -5.90 -19.32 12.23
C SER A 360 -7.07 -19.72 11.34
N VAL A 361 -7.81 -18.74 10.79
CA VAL A 361 -8.89 -19.01 9.82
C VAL A 361 -8.34 -19.66 8.54
N ALA A 362 -7.15 -19.25 8.09
CA ALA A 362 -6.50 -19.88 6.95
C ALA A 362 -6.06 -21.33 7.27
N GLU A 363 -5.55 -21.59 8.47
CA GLU A 363 -5.17 -22.93 8.92
C GLU A 363 -6.38 -23.88 8.97
N GLU A 364 -7.53 -23.39 9.45
CA GLU A 364 -8.81 -24.12 9.39
C GLU A 364 -9.23 -24.45 7.94
N ALA A 365 -8.85 -23.61 6.97
CA ALA A 365 -9.07 -23.84 5.54
C ALA A 365 -7.98 -24.75 4.89
N GLY A 366 -7.08 -25.31 5.69
CA GLY A 366 -6.03 -26.25 5.27
C GLY A 366 -4.77 -25.59 4.71
N PHE A 367 -4.51 -24.33 5.04
CA PHE A 367 -3.19 -23.72 4.84
C PHE A 367 -2.24 -24.11 5.98
N ILE A 368 -0.95 -24.16 5.68
CA ILE A 368 0.11 -24.48 6.63
C ILE A 368 1.10 -23.33 6.61
N PHE A 369 1.33 -22.72 7.77
CA PHE A 369 2.33 -21.69 7.97
C PHE A 369 3.46 -22.24 8.85
N THR A 370 4.68 -22.20 8.34
CA THR A 370 5.87 -22.64 9.06
C THR A 370 6.83 -21.48 9.21
N MET A 371 7.02 -21.05 10.45
CA MET A 371 8.08 -20.13 10.79
C MET A 371 9.41 -20.90 10.79
N MET A 372 10.37 -20.49 9.96
CA MET A 372 11.63 -21.24 9.76
C MET A 372 12.75 -20.83 10.72
N HIS A 373 12.53 -19.77 11.52
CA HIS A 373 13.44 -19.32 12.56
C HIS A 373 12.63 -18.78 13.75
N PHE A 374 13.29 -18.56 14.88
CA PHE A 374 12.63 -17.98 16.04
C PHE A 374 12.14 -16.54 15.76
N SER A 375 10.92 -16.22 16.20
CA SER A 375 10.33 -14.88 16.16
C SER A 375 9.92 -14.43 17.56
N TYR A 376 10.16 -13.16 17.88
CA TYR A 376 9.65 -12.50 19.09
C TYR A 376 8.17 -12.12 18.98
N THR A 377 7.58 -12.19 17.79
CA THR A 377 6.14 -11.96 17.59
C THR A 377 5.36 -13.20 18.01
N GLU A 378 4.53 -13.10 19.05
CA GLU A 378 3.74 -14.22 19.60
C GLU A 378 2.95 -14.98 18.53
N THR A 379 2.25 -14.26 17.66
CA THR A 379 1.50 -14.82 16.52
C THR A 379 2.36 -15.74 15.64
N LEU A 380 3.61 -15.35 15.34
CA LEU A 380 4.49 -16.10 14.46
C LEU A 380 5.26 -17.19 15.22
N SER A 381 5.57 -16.98 16.49
CA SER A 381 6.28 -17.96 17.32
C SER A 381 5.46 -19.22 17.57
N LYS A 382 4.12 -19.13 17.62
CA LYS A 382 3.20 -20.30 17.64
C LYS A 382 3.42 -21.26 16.47
N ARG A 383 3.94 -20.75 15.34
CA ARG A 383 4.15 -21.48 14.08
C ARG A 383 5.62 -21.88 13.88
N TYR A 384 6.46 -21.67 14.88
CA TYR A 384 7.86 -22.13 14.88
C TYR A 384 7.95 -23.56 15.41
N ALA A 385 8.14 -24.52 14.51
CA ALA A 385 8.50 -25.87 14.91
C ALA A 385 10.01 -25.91 15.20
N LYS A 386 10.38 -26.16 16.46
CA LYS A 386 11.78 -26.54 16.77
C LYS A 386 12.01 -27.91 16.14
N ASN A 387 12.69 -27.95 15.01
CA ASN A 387 13.27 -29.18 14.48
C ASN A 387 14.40 -29.67 15.38
#